data_AF-A0A2Z2KLC3-F1
#
_entry.id   AF-A0A2Z2KLC3-F1
#
_cell.length_a   1.000
_cell.length_b   1.000
_cell.length_c   1.000
_cell.angle_alpha   90.00
_cell.angle_beta   90.00
_cell.angle_gamma   90.00
#
_symmetry.space_group_name_H-M   'P 1'
#
loop_
_entity.id
_entity.type
_entity.pdbx_description
1 polymer ?
#
loop_
_entity_poly.entity_id
_entity_poly.type
_entity_poly.pdbx_seq_one_letter_code
_entity_poly.pdbx_strand_id
1 'polypeptide(L)'
;MDIIEELRCNSIRGSNYPQSAYWLDLLDERALCSGVRSCFDHVQHMTDPLVHERAMHMLEEMISYNFNHPSVLFWSVHNECDTNTSEGLGFTKLLTDRVRELDNSRLITYTTHRQAVWIPVCESRTKWINDSNDSVFRE
;
A
#
# COMPACT_ATOMS: atom_id res chain seq x y z
N MET A 1 -21.05 5.16 -9.35
CA MET A 1 -20.78 3.99 -8.50
C MET A 1 -21.54 2.76 -8.96
N ASP A 2 -22.68 2.98 -9.62
CA ASP A 2 -23.68 1.97 -9.99
C ASP A 2 -23.11 0.75 -10.73
N ILE A 3 -22.18 0.95 -11.67
CA ILE A 3 -21.51 -0.17 -12.38
C ILE A 3 -20.74 -1.09 -11.41
N ILE A 4 -20.07 -0.52 -10.41
CA ILE A 4 -19.25 -1.28 -9.45
C ILE A 4 -20.16 -2.10 -8.53
N GLU A 5 -21.28 -1.51 -8.12
CA GLU A 5 -22.29 -2.18 -7.29
C GLU A 5 -23.02 -3.28 -8.06
N GLU A 6 -23.33 -3.04 -9.34
CA GLU A 6 -23.96 -4.02 -10.23
C GLU A 6 -23.06 -5.25 -10.43
N LEU A 7 -21.74 -5.04 -10.54
CA LEU A 7 -20.73 -6.09 -10.58
C LEU A 7 -20.52 -6.79 -9.23
N ARG A 8 -21.21 -6.36 -8.16
CA ARG A 8 -21.08 -6.88 -6.79
C ARG A 8 -19.66 -6.80 -6.24
N CYS A 9 -18.87 -5.83 -6.71
CA CYS A 9 -17.54 -5.59 -6.18
C CYS A 9 -17.63 -5.01 -4.77
N ASN A 10 -16.81 -5.51 -3.85
CA ASN A 10 -16.73 -5.05 -2.46
C ASN A 10 -15.40 -4.33 -2.13
N SER A 11 -14.47 -4.31 -3.07
CA SER A 11 -13.15 -3.69 -2.91
C SER A 11 -12.72 -2.99 -4.19
N ILE A 12 -12.08 -1.83 -4.05
CA ILE A 12 -11.52 -1.03 -5.12
C ILE A 12 -10.09 -0.65 -4.75
N ARG A 13 -9.17 -0.75 -5.69
CA ARG A 13 -7.80 -0.22 -5.53
C ARG A 13 -7.76 1.17 -6.16
N GLY A 14 -7.65 2.21 -5.34
CA GLY A 14 -7.48 3.60 -5.77
C GLY A 14 -6.10 3.83 -6.39
N SER A 15 -5.95 3.40 -7.64
CA SER A 15 -4.71 3.44 -8.42
C SER A 15 -4.64 4.73 -9.27
N ASN A 16 -3.52 5.45 -9.43
CA ASN A 16 -2.18 5.29 -8.84
C ASN A 16 -1.81 6.40 -7.84
N TYR A 17 -2.74 7.32 -7.55
CA TYR A 17 -2.52 8.51 -6.74
C TYR A 17 -3.65 8.68 -5.71
N PRO A 18 -3.49 9.56 -4.71
CA PRO A 18 -4.58 9.90 -3.80
C PRO A 18 -5.81 10.34 -4.60
N GLN A 19 -6.95 9.72 -4.28
CA GLN A 19 -8.21 10.01 -4.97
C GLN A 19 -8.87 11.26 -4.37
N SER A 20 -9.89 11.79 -5.04
CA SER A 20 -10.64 12.93 -4.51
C SER A 20 -11.35 12.56 -3.20
N ALA A 21 -11.51 13.53 -2.30
CA ALA A 21 -12.26 13.33 -1.05
C ALA A 21 -13.69 12.84 -1.32
N TYR A 22 -14.36 13.43 -2.31
CA TYR A 22 -15.70 13.00 -2.72
C TYR A 22 -15.75 11.51 -3.14
N TRP A 23 -14.69 11.00 -3.77
CA TRP A 23 -14.63 9.58 -4.10
C TRP A 23 -14.56 8.72 -2.85
N LEU A 24 -13.74 9.08 -1.87
CA LEU A 24 -13.61 8.33 -0.61
C LEU A 24 -14.88 8.43 0.24
N ASP A 25 -15.56 9.58 0.26
CA ASP A 25 -16.86 9.74 0.91
C ASP A 25 -17.90 8.76 0.33
N LEU A 26 -17.96 8.64 -1.01
CA LEU A 26 -18.85 7.69 -1.67
C LEU A 26 -18.52 6.23 -1.33
N LEU A 27 -17.26 5.91 -1.07
CA LEU A 27 -16.83 4.56 -0.66
C LEU A 27 -17.17 4.27 0.79
N ASP A 28 -17.04 5.26 1.67
CA ASP A 28 -17.44 5.17 3.07
C ASP A 28 -18.94 4.89 3.18
N GLU A 29 -19.76 5.63 2.44
CA GLU A 29 -21.22 5.45 2.40
C GLU A 29 -21.65 4.06 1.91
N ARG A 30 -20.85 3.46 1.01
CA ARG A 30 -21.16 2.19 0.33
C ARG A 30 -20.42 0.99 0.91
N ALA A 31 -19.65 1.18 1.98
CA ALA A 31 -18.82 0.16 2.63
C ALA A 31 -17.85 -0.57 1.66
N LEU A 32 -17.25 0.17 0.72
CA LEU A 32 -16.30 -0.38 -0.25
C LEU A 32 -14.87 -0.18 0.22
N CYS A 33 -14.10 -1.26 0.31
CA CYS A 33 -12.72 -1.17 0.76
C CYS A 33 -11.84 -0.48 -0.29
N SER A 34 -11.11 0.58 0.10
CA SER A 34 -10.16 1.32 -0.73
C SER A 34 -8.72 1.12 -0.26
N GLY A 35 -7.81 0.98 -1.23
CA GLY A 35 -6.37 1.19 -1.01
C GLY A 35 -5.94 2.50 -1.63
N VAL A 36 -5.38 3.43 -0.84
CA VAL A 36 -4.87 4.72 -1.32
C VAL A 36 -3.35 4.64 -1.50
N ARG A 37 -2.82 5.24 -2.57
CA ARG A 37 -1.42 5.12 -2.99
C ARG A 37 -0.70 6.44 -3.19
N SER A 38 0.61 6.41 -2.96
CA SER A 38 1.61 7.24 -3.64
C SER A 38 2.29 6.41 -4.75
N CYS A 39 2.53 6.98 -5.93
CA CYS A 39 3.16 6.28 -7.06
C CYS A 39 4.67 6.61 -7.16
N PHE A 40 5.51 5.57 -7.26
CA PHE A 40 6.95 5.68 -7.55
C PHE A 40 7.35 4.59 -8.54
N ASP A 41 7.23 4.85 -9.84
CA ASP A 41 7.43 3.86 -10.92
C ASP A 41 8.88 3.75 -11.43
N HIS A 42 9.82 4.59 -11.00
CA HIS A 42 11.13 4.68 -11.66
C HIS A 42 12.32 4.42 -10.73
N VAL A 43 12.94 3.25 -10.96
CA VAL A 43 14.16 2.71 -10.31
C VAL A 43 15.35 3.68 -10.32
N GLN A 44 15.38 4.60 -11.29
CA GLN A 44 16.50 5.53 -11.50
C GLN A 44 16.63 6.63 -10.43
N HIS A 45 15.65 6.74 -9.52
CA HIS A 45 15.64 7.78 -8.48
C HIS A 45 15.62 7.25 -7.05
N MET A 46 15.79 5.94 -6.85
CA MET A 46 15.70 5.30 -5.52
C MET A 46 16.90 5.62 -4.61
N THR A 47 17.96 6.22 -5.14
CA THR A 47 19.12 6.65 -4.34
C THR A 47 19.18 8.16 -4.12
N ASP A 48 18.27 8.93 -4.74
CA ASP A 48 18.26 10.38 -4.63
C ASP A 48 17.60 10.81 -3.29
N PRO A 49 18.33 11.49 -2.40
CA PRO A 49 17.79 11.96 -1.13
C PRO A 49 16.57 12.87 -1.29
N LEU A 50 16.52 13.66 -2.37
CA LEU A 50 15.40 14.57 -2.63
C LEU A 50 14.12 13.79 -2.97
N VAL A 51 14.26 12.63 -3.62
CA VAL A 51 13.12 11.76 -3.91
C VAL A 51 12.63 11.06 -2.66
N HIS A 52 13.53 10.68 -1.75
CA HIS A 52 13.14 10.13 -0.44
C HIS A 52 12.34 11.14 0.38
N GLU A 53 12.82 12.37 0.48
CA GLU A 53 12.15 13.45 1.21
C GLU A 53 10.76 13.72 0.64
N ARG A 54 10.66 13.90 -0.68
CA ARG A 54 9.37 14.13 -1.37
C ARG A 54 8.43 12.96 -1.19
N ALA A 55 8.94 11.73 -1.25
CA ALA A 55 8.12 10.53 -1.07
C ALA A 55 7.52 10.44 0.33
N MET A 56 8.32 10.73 1.36
CA MET A 56 7.84 10.79 2.73
C MET A 56 6.81 11.89 2.94
N HIS A 57 7.03 13.08 2.38
CA HIS A 57 6.09 14.19 2.46
C HIS A 57 4.74 13.86 1.80
N MET A 58 4.77 13.26 0.60
CA MET A 58 3.55 12.83 -0.10
C MET A 58 2.77 11.78 0.69
N LEU A 59 3.46 10.82 1.32
CA LEU A 59 2.82 9.82 2.18
C LEU A 59 2.16 10.47 3.41
N GLU A 60 2.83 11.43 4.03
CA GLU A 60 2.32 12.15 5.18
C GLU A 60 1.07 12.97 4.85
N GLU A 61 1.07 13.70 3.74
CA GLU A 61 -0.10 14.43 3.26
C GLU A 61 -1.26 13.48 2.95
N MET A 62 -0.98 12.38 2.24
CA MET A 62 -1.98 11.39 1.87
C MET A 62 -2.64 10.76 3.11
N ILE A 63 -1.84 10.33 4.09
CA ILE A 63 -2.36 9.67 5.29
C ILE A 63 -3.11 10.69 6.15
N SER A 64 -2.52 11.86 6.40
CA SER A 64 -3.13 12.89 7.26
C SER A 64 -4.46 13.38 6.70
N TYR A 65 -4.55 13.57 5.37
CA TYR A 65 -5.77 14.01 4.71
C TYR A 65 -6.87 12.93 4.74
N ASN A 66 -6.50 11.66 4.54
CA ASN A 66 -7.46 10.56 4.38
C ASN A 66 -7.63 9.69 5.64
N PHE A 67 -7.08 10.10 6.79
CA PHE A 67 -7.01 9.28 8.00
C PHE A 67 -8.38 8.89 8.56
N ASN A 68 -9.41 9.70 8.35
CA ASN A 68 -10.73 9.50 8.94
C ASN A 68 -11.67 8.65 8.08
N HIS A 69 -11.25 8.22 6.89
CA HIS A 69 -12.08 7.39 6.02
C HIS A 69 -12.02 5.92 6.46
N PRO A 70 -13.12 5.32 6.96
CA PRO A 70 -13.18 3.90 7.31
C PRO A 70 -13.10 2.96 6.10
N SER A 71 -13.47 3.43 4.90
CA SER A 71 -13.30 2.65 3.66
C SER A 71 -11.84 2.32 3.37
N VAL A 72 -10.90 3.13 3.85
CA VAL A 72 -9.47 2.89 3.61
C VAL A 72 -8.95 1.83 4.58
N LEU A 73 -8.65 0.63 4.06
CA LEU A 73 -8.10 -0.47 4.86
C LEU A 73 -6.59 -0.69 4.63
N PHE A 74 -6.08 -0.26 3.49
CA PHE A 74 -4.70 -0.50 3.06
C PHE A 74 -4.01 0.80 2.64
N TRP A 75 -2.84 1.06 3.19
CA TRP A 75 -1.90 2.05 2.64
C TRP A 75 -0.91 1.35 1.73
N SER A 76 -0.81 1.81 0.50
CA SER A 76 0.12 1.24 -0.46
C SER A 76 1.31 2.16 -0.67
N VAL A 77 2.53 1.66 -0.43
CA VAL A 77 3.75 2.49 -0.37
C VAL A 77 4.38 2.79 -1.73
N HIS A 78 4.30 1.88 -2.70
CA HIS A 78 4.80 2.08 -4.06
C HIS A 78 4.16 1.11 -5.05
N ASN A 79 4.41 1.34 -6.34
CA ASN A 79 4.03 0.47 -7.45
C ASN A 79 5.30 0.09 -8.23
N GLU A 80 5.49 -1.19 -8.51
CA GLU A 80 6.48 -1.73 -9.45
C GLU A 80 7.95 -1.34 -9.21
N CYS A 81 8.27 -0.82 -8.02
CA CYS A 81 9.63 -0.66 -7.51
C CYS A 81 10.43 -1.97 -7.60
N ASP A 82 11.68 -1.88 -8.02
CA ASP A 82 12.59 -3.04 -8.09
C ASP A 82 13.08 -3.45 -6.70
N THR A 83 12.26 -4.24 -6.03
CA THR A 83 12.50 -4.79 -4.69
C THR A 83 13.56 -5.90 -4.63
N ASN A 84 14.07 -6.38 -5.78
CA ASN A 84 15.17 -7.35 -5.80
C ASN A 84 16.54 -6.68 -5.57
N THR A 85 16.60 -5.35 -5.68
CA THR A 85 17.82 -4.58 -5.39
C THR A 85 17.87 -4.17 -3.92
N SER A 86 19.07 -4.03 -3.36
CA SER A 86 19.26 -3.52 -1.99
C SER A 86 18.66 -2.13 -1.79
N GLU A 87 18.73 -1.30 -2.83
CA GLU A 87 18.27 0.06 -2.89
C GLU A 87 16.74 0.12 -2.88
N GLY A 88 16.08 -0.67 -3.73
CA GLY A 88 14.63 -0.77 -3.74
C GLY A 88 14.08 -1.33 -2.44
N LEU A 89 14.73 -2.36 -1.86
CA LEU A 89 14.36 -2.89 -0.55
C LEU A 89 14.52 -1.84 0.56
N GLY A 90 15.63 -1.10 0.57
CA GLY A 90 15.88 -0.01 1.52
C GLY A 90 14.83 1.09 1.41
N PHE A 91 14.45 1.46 0.18
CA PHE A 91 13.41 2.43 -0.08
C PHE A 91 12.03 1.94 0.38
N THR A 92 11.65 0.70 0.07
CA THR A 92 10.40 0.08 0.55
C THR A 92 10.33 0.06 2.07
N LYS A 93 11.43 -0.27 2.74
CA LYS A 93 11.52 -0.25 4.20
C LYS A 93 11.33 1.17 4.75
N LEU A 94 12.03 2.15 4.20
CA LEU A 94 11.92 3.56 4.58
C LEU A 94 10.45 4.04 4.52
N LEU A 95 9.77 3.79 3.41
CA LEU A 95 8.37 4.19 3.24
C LEU A 95 7.44 3.43 4.20
N THR A 96 7.68 2.13 4.40
CA THR A 96 6.87 1.32 5.32
C THR A 96 7.01 1.79 6.76
N ASP A 97 8.23 2.06 7.21
CA ASP A 97 8.51 2.59 8.55
C ASP A 97 7.82 3.94 8.74
N ARG A 98 7.88 4.84 7.74
CA ARG A 98 7.18 6.13 7.78
C ARG A 98 5.67 5.98 7.87
N VAL A 99 5.06 5.08 7.09
CA VAL A 99 3.62 4.81 7.20
C VAL A 99 3.26 4.27 8.58
N ARG A 100 4.10 3.42 9.18
CA ARG A 100 3.86 2.88 10.53
C ARG A 100 3.94 3.93 11.62
N GLU A 101 4.79 4.94 11.46
CA GLU A 101 4.85 6.10 12.37
C GLU A 101 3.55 6.93 12.32
N LEU A 102 2.99 7.10 11.11
CA LEU A 102 1.80 7.92 10.89
C LEU A 102 0.49 7.19 11.21
N ASP A 103 0.38 5.92 10.80
CA ASP A 103 -0.80 5.09 11.02
C ASP A 103 -0.43 3.62 11.24
N ASN A 104 -0.52 3.20 12.51
CA ASN A 104 -0.31 1.80 12.90
C ASN A 104 -1.62 0.99 13.01
N SER A 105 -2.76 1.57 12.64
CA SER A 105 -4.07 0.91 12.68
C SER A 105 -4.39 0.13 11.40
N ARG A 106 -3.89 0.60 10.25
CA ARG A 106 -4.18 0.02 8.92
C ARG A 106 -3.09 -0.91 8.39
N LEU A 107 -3.46 -1.71 7.39
CA LEU A 107 -2.55 -2.63 6.72
C LEU A 107 -1.68 -1.88 5.71
N ILE A 108 -0.48 -2.38 5.47
CA ILE A 108 0.44 -1.82 4.47
C ILE A 108 0.60 -2.82 3.34
N THR A 109 0.57 -2.34 2.11
CA THR A 109 0.75 -3.14 0.90
C THR A 109 1.71 -2.46 -0.08
N TYR A 110 2.17 -3.20 -1.07
CA TYR A 110 2.88 -2.68 -2.23
C TYR A 110 2.54 -3.54 -3.44
N THR A 111 2.86 -3.08 -4.64
CA THR A 111 2.63 -3.86 -5.86
C THR A 111 3.93 -4.04 -6.61
N THR A 112 4.13 -5.24 -7.14
CA THR A 112 5.32 -5.62 -7.89
C THR A 112 4.91 -6.28 -9.20
N HIS A 113 5.66 -6.01 -10.28
CA HIS A 113 5.56 -6.72 -11.56
C HIS A 113 6.44 -7.97 -11.61
N ARG A 114 7.23 -8.19 -10.56
CA ARG A 114 8.12 -9.35 -10.43
C ARG A 114 7.46 -10.42 -9.59
N GLN A 115 7.90 -11.66 -9.79
CA GLN A 115 7.48 -12.77 -8.93
C GLN A 115 7.70 -12.37 -7.47
N ALA A 116 6.65 -12.50 -6.65
CA ALA A 116 6.70 -12.14 -5.25
C ALA A 116 7.76 -13.00 -4.56
N VAL A 117 8.93 -12.41 -4.32
CA VAL A 117 9.93 -12.97 -3.41
C VAL A 117 9.54 -12.52 -2.01
N TRP A 118 9.66 -13.40 -1.03
CA TRP A 118 9.29 -13.08 0.34
C TRP A 118 10.16 -11.91 0.85
N ILE A 119 9.55 -10.77 1.19
CA ILE A 119 10.28 -9.56 1.63
C ILE A 119 10.14 -9.40 3.15
N PRO A 120 11.26 -9.36 3.91
CA PRO A 120 11.23 -9.27 5.39
C PRO A 120 10.56 -8.01 5.96
N VAL A 121 10.26 -7.01 5.13
CA VAL A 121 9.69 -5.71 5.54
C VAL A 121 8.28 -5.85 6.13
N CYS A 122 7.54 -6.93 5.80
CA CYS A 122 6.18 -7.15 6.30
C CYS A 122 6.09 -8.14 7.48
N GLU A 123 7.21 -8.63 8.02
CA GLU A 123 7.27 -9.72 9.02
C GLU A 123 6.48 -9.47 10.31
N SER A 124 6.41 -8.22 10.77
CA SER A 124 5.90 -7.90 12.11
C SER A 124 4.41 -8.22 12.32
N ARG A 125 3.61 -8.44 11.26
CA ARG A 125 2.20 -8.85 11.35
C ARG A 125 1.76 -9.98 10.42
N THR A 126 2.63 -10.53 9.58
CA THR A 126 2.30 -11.64 8.65
C THR A 126 2.78 -13.02 9.11
N LYS A 127 3.32 -13.13 10.32
CA LYS A 127 3.82 -14.41 10.90
C LYS A 127 2.81 -15.57 10.79
N TRP A 128 1.51 -15.29 10.92
CA TRP A 128 0.45 -16.30 10.80
C TRP A 128 0.27 -16.88 9.38
N ILE A 129 0.68 -16.17 8.32
CA ILE A 129 0.68 -16.69 6.94
C ILE A 129 1.80 -17.72 6.75
N ASN A 130 2.93 -17.55 7.46
CA ASN A 130 4.03 -18.52 7.39
C ASN A 130 3.75 -19.76 8.22
N ASP A 131 3.13 -19.62 9.39
CA ASP A 131 2.79 -20.78 10.24
C ASP A 131 1.72 -21.69 9.61
N SER A 132 0.97 -21.21 8.61
CA SER A 132 -0.08 -21.98 7.92
C SER A 132 0.36 -22.62 6.59
N ASN A 133 1.52 -22.24 6.04
CA ASN A 133 2.00 -22.76 4.75
C ASN A 133 2.91 -23.99 4.84
N ASP A 134 3.31 -24.43 6.04
CA ASP A 134 4.14 -25.63 6.20
C ASP A 134 3.35 -26.93 6.46
N SER A 135 2.02 -26.90 6.49
CA SER A 135 1.24 -28.14 6.71
C SER A 135 -0.10 -28.30 5.95
N VAL A 136 -0.58 -27.29 5.21
CA VAL A 136 -1.97 -27.34 4.66
C VAL A 136 -2.04 -27.62 3.16
N PHE A 137 -0.93 -27.57 2.40
CA PHE A 137 -0.93 -27.82 0.95
C PHE A 137 0.03 -28.92 0.47
N ARG A 138 0.32 -29.91 1.32
CA ARG A 138 0.93 -31.17 0.90
C ARG A 138 0.07 -32.36 1.35
N GLU A 139 -0.96 -32.63 0.55
CA GLU A 139 -1.45 -33.95 0.10
C GLU A 139 -2.72 -33.77 -0.74
#